data_AF-A0A359KRE2-F1
#
_entry.id   AF-A0A359KRE2-F1
#
_cell.length_a   1.000
_cell.length_b   1.000
_cell.length_c   1.000
_cell.angle_alpha   90.00
_cell.angle_beta   90.00
_cell.angle_gamma   90.00
#
_symmetry.space_group_name_H-M   'P 1'
#
loop_
_entity.id
_entity.type
_entity.pdbx_description
1 polymer ?
#
loop_
_entity_poly.entity_id
_entity_poly.type
_entity_poly.pdbx_seq_one_letter_code
_entity_poly.pdbx_strand_id
1 'polypeptide(L)'
;MHGGIKVWQWSGIEKTLIALVGSPVLGFIGGVLLITIVSWLSFRMRPTTGKHVFRVLQLFSASFMAFSHGSNDAQKTMGILSLALFTAGRIDTFHIPIWVMLTAAIAMGAGTAAGGRRIIHT
;
A
#
# COMPACT_ATOMS: atom_id res chain seq x y z
N MET A 1 4.73 -17.78 -31.99
CA MET A 1 5.59 -17.32 -30.88
C MET A 1 5.52 -15.80 -30.83
N HIS A 2 4.57 -15.23 -30.08
CA HIS A 2 4.18 -13.81 -30.19
C HIS A 2 4.65 -12.96 -28.99
N GLY A 3 5.91 -13.08 -28.58
CA GLY A 3 6.45 -12.36 -27.42
C GLY A 3 7.89 -11.90 -27.65
N GLY A 4 8.06 -10.86 -28.47
CA GLY A 4 9.35 -10.17 -28.61
C GLY A 4 9.49 -9.01 -27.62
N ILE A 5 10.69 -8.43 -27.54
CA ILE A 5 11.01 -7.25 -26.69
C ILE A 5 10.08 -6.04 -27.00
N LYS A 6 9.42 -6.03 -28.16
CA LYS A 6 8.42 -5.01 -28.56
C LYS A 6 7.09 -5.08 -27.79
N VAL A 7 6.80 -6.15 -27.04
CA VAL A 7 5.58 -6.25 -26.19
C VAL A 7 5.74 -5.43 -24.90
N TRP A 8 6.98 -5.04 -24.55
CA TRP A 8 7.25 -4.27 -23.35
C TRP A 8 6.76 -2.82 -23.50
N GLN A 9 5.89 -2.41 -22.59
CA GLN A 9 5.43 -1.02 -22.48
C GLN A 9 6.52 -0.18 -21.78
N TRP A 10 7.57 0.15 -22.51
CA TRP A 10 8.76 0.87 -22.01
C TRP A 10 8.41 2.13 -21.21
N SER A 11 7.43 2.92 -21.67
CA SER A 11 6.97 4.13 -20.98
C SER A 11 6.34 3.84 -19.61
N GLY A 12 5.64 2.70 -19.46
CA GLY A 12 5.06 2.30 -18.18
C GLY A 12 6.14 1.87 -17.19
N ILE A 13 7.11 1.09 -17.67
CA ILE A 13 8.20 0.54 -16.87
C ILE A 13 9.13 1.64 -16.37
N GLU A 14 9.45 2.62 -17.22
CA GLU A 14 10.26 3.78 -16.83
C GLU A 14 9.59 4.56 -15.68
N LYS A 15 8.28 4.83 -15.77
CA LYS A 15 7.52 5.51 -14.70
C LYS A 15 7.54 4.71 -13.40
N THR A 16 7.37 3.39 -13.46
CA THR A 16 7.45 2.52 -12.28
C THR A 16 8.84 2.53 -11.68
N LEU A 17 9.90 2.52 -12.51
CA LEU A 17 11.29 2.53 -12.05
C LEU A 17 11.65 3.85 -11.36
N ILE A 18 11.23 4.98 -11.94
CA ILE A 18 11.40 6.30 -11.33
C ILE A 18 10.65 6.36 -9.99
N ALA A 19 9.41 5.88 -9.92
CA ALA A 19 8.64 5.85 -8.67
C ALA A 19 9.27 4.91 -7.62
N LEU A 20 9.85 3.79 -8.04
CA LEU A 20 10.54 2.84 -7.16
C LEU A 20 11.74 3.48 -6.49
N VAL A 21 12.56 4.22 -7.24
CA VAL A 21 13.76 4.89 -6.71
C VAL A 21 13.41 6.21 -6.02
N GLY A 22 12.37 6.91 -6.48
CA GLY A 22 11.94 8.19 -5.91
C GLY A 22 11.21 8.05 -4.58
N SER A 23 10.46 6.96 -4.36
CA SER A 23 9.64 6.79 -3.16
C SER A 23 10.43 6.73 -1.84
N PRO A 24 11.62 6.09 -1.73
CA PRO A 24 12.42 6.13 -0.51
C PRO A 24 12.93 7.54 -0.19
N VAL A 25 13.32 8.32 -1.20
CA VAL A 25 13.82 9.69 -1.01
C VAL A 25 12.69 10.59 -0.49
N LEU A 26 11.52 10.53 -1.12
CA LEU A 26 10.33 11.26 -0.68
C LEU A 26 9.87 10.81 0.70
N GLY A 27 9.89 9.50 0.96
CA GLY A 27 9.57 8.94 2.27
C GLY A 27 10.52 9.39 3.38
N PHE A 28 11.82 9.46 3.09
CA PHE A 28 12.83 9.94 4.04
C PHE A 28 12.63 11.42 4.37
N ILE A 29 12.49 12.27 3.35
CA ILE A 29 12.26 13.70 3.54
C ILE A 29 10.96 13.93 4.33
N GLY A 30 9.88 13.26 3.93
CA GLY A 30 8.59 13.33 4.63
C GLY A 30 8.68 12.85 6.08
N GLY A 31 9.42 11.76 6.32
CA GLY A 31 9.66 11.22 7.66
C GLY A 31 10.42 12.19 8.57
N VAL A 32 11.49 12.81 8.07
CA VAL A 32 12.29 13.80 8.82
C VAL A 32 11.45 15.04 9.15
N LEU A 33 10.65 15.53 8.20
CA LEU A 33 9.75 16.65 8.44
C LEU A 33 8.68 16.31 9.50
N LEU A 34 8.05 15.13 9.36
CA LEU A 34 7.00 14.69 10.27
C LEU A 34 7.54 14.52 11.70
N ILE A 35 8.70 13.87 11.88
CA ILE A 35 9.28 13.69 13.21
C ILE A 35 9.71 15.02 13.84
N THR A 36 10.19 15.97 13.03
CA THR A 36 10.55 17.31 13.50
C THR A 36 9.32 18.06 14.01
N ILE A 37 8.23 18.05 13.24
CA ILE A 37 6.96 18.69 13.62
C ILE A 37 6.40 18.05 14.90
N VAL A 38 6.32 16.72 14.95
CA VAL A 38 5.78 16.00 16.11
C VAL A 38 6.63 16.25 17.36
N SER A 39 7.96 16.29 17.23
CA SER A 39 8.87 16.60 18.34
C SER A 39 8.71 18.03 18.82
N TRP A 40 8.57 19.00 17.92
CA TRP A 40 8.36 20.40 18.28
C TRP A 40 7.04 20.61 19.02
N LEU A 41 5.94 20.03 18.52
CA LEU A 41 4.62 20.07 19.17
C LEU A 41 4.62 19.37 20.54
N SER A 42 5.40 18.30 20.69
CA SER A 42 5.45 17.50 21.91
C SER A 42 6.47 18.02 22.94
N PHE A 43 7.30 19.00 22.60
CA PHE A 43 8.43 19.44 23.43
C PHE A 43 8.03 19.94 24.84
N ARG A 44 6.81 20.47 25.01
CA ARG A 44 6.27 20.90 26.31
C ARG A 44 5.41 19.84 27.02
N MET A 45 5.20 18.67 26.42
CA MET A 45 4.31 17.65 26.98
C MET A 45 4.96 16.92 28.16
N ARG A 46 4.18 16.69 29.22
CA ARG A 46 4.60 15.86 30.36
C ARG A 46 4.78 14.41 29.89
N PRO A 47 5.81 13.68 30.37
CA PRO A 47 6.09 12.30 29.93
C PRO A 47 4.92 11.33 30.09
N THR A 48 4.09 11.50 31.13
CA THR A 48 2.91 10.66 31.37
C THR A 48 1.82 10.89 30.33
N THR A 49 1.45 12.16 30.07
CA THR A 49 0.47 12.54 29.04
C THR A 49 0.96 12.16 27.64
N GLY A 50 2.25 12.40 27.35
CA GLY A 50 2.87 12.02 26.08
C GLY A 50 2.69 10.54 25.77
N LYS A 51 3.01 9.65 26.72
CA LYS A 51 2.84 8.19 26.52
C LYS A 51 1.41 7.80 26.12
N HIS A 52 0.40 8.39 26.75
CA HIS A 52 -1.00 8.11 26.40
C HIS A 52 -1.36 8.61 25.00
N VAL A 53 -0.99 9.85 24.66
CA VAL A 53 -1.26 10.44 23.34
C VAL A 53 -0.56 9.66 22.23
N PHE A 54 0.74 9.39 22.38
CA PHE A 54 1.51 8.64 21.40
C PHE A 54 1.00 7.21 21.21
N ARG A 55 0.50 6.56 22.28
CA ARG A 55 -0.10 5.22 22.15
C ARG A 55 -1.35 5.23 21.26
N VAL A 56 -2.20 6.23 21.42
CA VAL A 56 -3.41 6.39 20.58
C VAL A 56 -3.02 6.75 19.15
N LEU A 57 -2.12 7.72 18.96
CA LEU A 57 -1.62 8.11 17.64
C LEU A 57 -0.94 6.95 16.91
N GLN A 58 -0.18 6.11 17.62
CA GLN A 58 0.48 4.95 17.04
C GLN A 58 -0.54 3.91 16.55
N LEU A 59 -1.66 3.73 17.26
CA LEU A 59 -2.73 2.85 16.80
C LEU A 59 -3.32 3.36 15.48
N PHE A 60 -3.64 4.66 15.40
CA PHE A 60 -4.13 5.28 14.15
C PHE A 60 -3.10 5.19 13.02
N SER A 61 -1.84 5.48 13.29
CA SER A 61 -0.76 5.41 12.31
C SER A 61 -0.55 3.97 11.80
N ALA A 62 -0.55 2.98 12.70
CA ALA A 62 -0.43 1.58 12.33
C ALA A 62 -1.63 1.10 11.49
N SER A 63 -2.85 1.50 11.85
CA SER A 63 -4.05 1.20 11.04
C SER A 63 -3.99 1.87 9.67
N PHE A 64 -3.57 3.13 9.58
CA PHE A 64 -3.41 3.83 8.31
C PHE A 64 -2.33 3.19 7.44
N MET A 65 -1.17 2.86 8.03
CA MET A 65 -0.10 2.15 7.33
C MET A 65 -0.60 0.82 6.79
N ALA A 66 -1.29 0.01 7.60
CA ALA A 66 -1.86 -1.26 7.17
C ALA A 66 -2.87 -1.08 6.02
N PHE A 67 -3.73 -0.06 6.09
CA PHE A 67 -4.69 0.27 5.04
C PHE A 67 -4.01 0.70 3.74
N SER A 68 -3.04 1.62 3.80
CA SER A 68 -2.29 2.09 2.64
C SER A 68 -1.47 0.98 1.98
N HIS A 69 -0.79 0.16 2.78
CA HIS A 69 -0.01 -0.98 2.25
C HIS A 69 -0.94 -2.02 1.62
N GLY A 70 -2.01 -2.38 2.32
CA GLY A 70 -3.01 -3.33 1.84
C GLY A 70 -3.65 -2.85 0.54
N SER A 71 -3.98 -1.56 0.43
CA SER A 71 -4.56 -0.98 -0.80
C SER A 71 -3.59 -1.04 -1.98
N ASN A 72 -2.29 -0.75 -1.76
CA ASN A 72 -1.28 -0.80 -2.81
C ASN A 72 -1.06 -2.23 -3.33
N ASP A 73 -0.95 -3.20 -2.43
CA ASP A 73 -0.77 -4.60 -2.81
C ASP A 73 -2.03 -5.20 -3.41
N ALA A 74 -3.20 -4.76 -2.96
CA ALA A 74 -4.47 -5.16 -3.55
C ALA A 74 -4.63 -4.70 -4.99
N GLN A 75 -4.14 -3.52 -5.31
CA GLN A 75 -4.26 -2.98 -6.66
C GLN A 75 -3.52 -3.85 -7.69
N LYS A 76 -2.40 -4.48 -7.30
CA LYS A 76 -1.65 -5.39 -8.18
C LYS A 76 -2.48 -6.64 -8.52
N THR A 77 -3.11 -7.24 -7.51
CA THR A 77 -3.94 -8.45 -7.71
C THR A 77 -5.25 -8.13 -8.43
N MET A 78 -5.92 -7.04 -8.07
CA MET A 78 -7.11 -6.54 -8.78
C MET A 78 -6.83 -6.28 -10.25
N GLY A 79 -5.70 -5.64 -10.58
CA GLY A 79 -5.31 -5.36 -11.96
C GLY A 79 -5.13 -6.61 -12.80
N ILE A 80 -4.49 -7.65 -12.25
CA ILE A 80 -4.29 -8.93 -12.94
C ILE A 80 -5.63 -9.66 -13.15
N LEU A 81 -6.49 -9.69 -12.13
CA LEU A 81 -7.81 -10.33 -12.22
C LEU A 81 -8.72 -9.63 -13.24
N SER A 82 -8.76 -8.29 -13.22
CA SER A 82 -9.51 -7.50 -14.20
C SER A 82 -8.97 -7.68 -15.62
N LEU A 83 -7.66 -7.78 -15.81
CA LEU A 83 -7.07 -8.06 -17.11
C LEU A 83 -7.49 -9.46 -17.61
N ALA A 84 -7.48 -10.47 -16.75
CA ALA A 84 -7.95 -11.81 -17.09
C ALA A 84 -9.43 -11.80 -17.53
N LEU A 85 -10.30 -11.12 -16.78
CA LEU A 85 -11.73 -10.99 -17.13
C LEU A 85 -11.94 -10.28 -18.46
N PHE A 86 -11.18 -9.21 -18.72
CA PHE A 86 -11.24 -8.46 -19.96
C PHE A 86 -10.81 -9.32 -21.16
N THR A 87 -9.67 -9.99 -21.05
CA THR A 87 -9.17 -10.89 -22.12
C THR A 87 -10.07 -12.10 -22.36
N ALA A 88 -10.80 -12.56 -21.34
CA ALA A 88 -11.79 -13.63 -21.45
C ALA A 88 -13.15 -13.16 -22.02
N GLY A 89 -13.32 -11.88 -22.37
CA GLY A 89 -14.56 -11.32 -22.90
C GLY A 89 -15.70 -11.26 -21.88
N ARG A 90 -15.39 -11.24 -20.57
CA ARG A 90 -16.40 -11.15 -19.49
C ARG A 90 -16.73 -9.71 -19.10
N ILE A 91 -15.89 -8.76 -19.48
CA ILE A 91 -16.11 -7.33 -19.35
C ILE A 91 -15.75 -6.65 -20.68
N ASP A 92 -16.64 -5.78 -21.17
CA ASP A 92 -16.48 -5.12 -22.48
C ASP A 92 -15.46 -3.98 -22.45
N THR A 93 -15.29 -3.37 -21.28
CA THR A 93 -14.33 -2.29 -21.04
C THR A 93 -13.42 -2.63 -19.87
N PHE A 94 -12.15 -2.24 -19.98
CA PHE A 94 -11.19 -2.44 -18.91
C PHE A 94 -11.51 -1.51 -17.73
N HIS A 95 -12.16 -2.08 -16.73
CA HIS A 95 -12.43 -1.45 -15.43
C HIS A 95 -12.23 -2.50 -14.32
N ILE A 96 -12.11 -2.05 -13.08
CA ILE A 96 -12.02 -2.93 -11.91
C ILE A 96 -13.44 -3.11 -11.35
N PRO A 97 -14.08 -4.28 -11.50
CA PRO A 97 -15.41 -4.49 -10.97
C PRO A 97 -15.41 -4.46 -9.45
N ILE A 98 -16.49 -3.93 -8.85
CA ILE A 98 -16.64 -3.83 -7.39
C ILE A 98 -16.48 -5.20 -6.71
N TRP A 99 -16.98 -6.27 -7.32
CA TRP A 99 -16.85 -7.62 -6.76
C TRP A 99 -15.39 -8.10 -6.72
N VAL A 100 -14.54 -7.71 -7.67
CA VAL A 100 -13.09 -8.01 -7.66
C VAL A 100 -12.43 -7.25 -6.51
N MET A 101 -12.80 -5.99 -6.32
CA MET A 101 -12.29 -5.18 -5.22
C MET A 101 -12.66 -5.77 -3.85
N LEU A 102 -13.92 -6.18 -3.67
CA LEU A 102 -14.39 -6.79 -2.43
C LEU A 102 -13.74 -8.15 -2.17
N THR A 103 -13.63 -9.01 -3.18
CA THR A 103 -12.98 -10.32 -3.02
C THR A 103 -11.50 -10.18 -2.70
N ALA A 104 -10.79 -9.26 -3.36
CA ALA A 104 -9.39 -8.97 -3.06
C ALA A 104 -9.23 -8.41 -1.63
N ALA A 105 -10.05 -7.43 -1.23
CA ALA A 105 -9.99 -6.84 0.10
C ALA A 105 -10.24 -7.87 1.21
N ILE A 106 -11.26 -8.72 1.04
CA ILE A 106 -11.56 -9.80 1.99
C ILE A 106 -10.41 -10.81 2.03
N ALA A 107 -9.86 -11.21 0.88
CA ALA A 107 -8.76 -12.15 0.81
C ALA A 107 -7.49 -11.63 1.53
N MET A 108 -7.13 -10.36 1.33
CA MET A 108 -5.98 -9.74 2.02
C MET A 108 -6.23 -9.57 3.52
N GLY A 109 -7.43 -9.16 3.92
CA GLY A 109 -7.81 -9.08 5.33
C GLY A 109 -7.76 -10.44 6.02
N ALA A 110 -8.38 -11.45 5.40
CA ALA A 110 -8.41 -12.82 5.91
C ALA A 110 -7.00 -13.43 5.97
N GLY A 111 -6.17 -13.23 4.94
CA GLY A 111 -4.78 -13.71 4.92
C GLY A 111 -3.93 -13.07 6.03
N THR A 112 -4.08 -11.76 6.25
CA THR A 112 -3.38 -11.04 7.32
C THR A 112 -3.82 -11.54 8.70
N ALA A 113 -5.11 -11.78 8.90
CA ALA A 113 -5.65 -12.29 10.16
C ALA A 113 -5.23 -13.75 10.46
N ALA A 114 -5.23 -14.62 9.44
CA ALA A 114 -4.92 -16.04 9.60
C ALA A 114 -3.41 -16.34 9.70
N GLY A 115 -2.57 -15.60 8.96
CA GLY A 115 -1.14 -15.90 8.81
C GLY A 115 -0.19 -14.82 9.34
N GLY A 116 -0.64 -13.57 9.44
CA GLY A 116 0.24 -12.43 9.74
C GLY A 116 0.95 -12.55 11.08
N ARG A 117 0.32 -13.20 12.07
CA ARG A 117 0.87 -13.34 13.43
C ARG A 117 2.20 -14.11 13.46
N ARG A 118 2.43 -15.07 12.57
CA ARG A 118 3.71 -15.81 12.49
C ARG A 118 4.85 -14.93 11.96
N ILE A 119 4.54 -14.03 11.02
CA ILE A 119 5.54 -13.15 10.38
C ILE A 119 5.86 -11.96 11.28
N ILE A 120 4.87 -11.38 11.97
CA ILE A 120 5.05 -10.20 12.84
C ILE A 120 5.91 -10.51 14.08
N HIS A 121 5.89 -11.76 14.56
CA HIS A 121 6.65 -12.19 15.74
C HIS A 121 8.05 -12.73 15.41
N THR A 122 8.45 -12.75 14.13
CA THR A 122 9.80 -13.11 13.70
C THR A 122 10.61 -11.84 13.47
#